data_AF-A0A965FC17-F1
#
_entry.id   AF-A0A965FC17-F1
#
_cell.length_a   1.000
_cell.length_b   1.000
_cell.length_c   1.000
_cell.angle_alpha   90.00
_cell.angle_beta   90.00
_cell.angle_gamma   90.00
#
_symmetry.space_group_name_H-M   'P 1'
#
loop_
_entity.id
_entity.type
_entity.pdbx_description
1 polymer ?
#
loop_
_entity_poly.entity_id
_entity_poly.type
_entity_poly.pdbx_seq_one_letter_code
_entity_poly.pdbx_strand_id
1 'polypeptide(L)'
;ATGLLAGPNTVRFVVTAEDGIATTTYERTVSVRTVSSNTNLTSLVVAGKTVVSGGSVSVPAGTTRVEVIPTLESKEAKFTVTGNTGYLNGTTNTVTVTVTAPSGAVSVYTVSVVVAAPASDTSLSLFNVEGILVSDGSVLNFAAGKTTLKVAAKARDLTAAVTILGKSGLVAGVNYVVVTVTAKSGASSVYTVTINVG
;
A
#
# COMPACT_ATOMS: atom_id res chain seq x y z
N ALA A 1 12.78 -47.70 -19.60
CA ALA A 1 13.77 -46.78 -20.17
C ALA A 1 13.61 -45.42 -19.49
N THR A 2 14.54 -45.07 -18.61
CA THR A 2 14.71 -43.71 -18.08
C THR A 2 15.91 -43.09 -18.81
N GLY A 3 15.85 -41.82 -19.20
CA GLY A 3 16.99 -41.12 -19.83
C GLY A 3 16.78 -40.49 -21.21
N LEU A 4 15.54 -40.22 -21.65
CA LEU A 4 15.34 -39.36 -22.81
C LEU A 4 15.77 -37.92 -22.47
N LEU A 5 16.56 -37.31 -23.35
CA LEU A 5 17.02 -35.92 -23.25
C LEU A 5 16.16 -35.01 -24.13
N ALA A 6 16.20 -33.70 -23.87
CA ALA A 6 15.51 -32.73 -24.72
C ALA A 6 16.09 -32.77 -26.15
N GLY A 7 15.22 -32.72 -27.16
CA GLY A 7 15.60 -32.90 -28.56
C GLY A 7 15.36 -34.33 -29.09
N PRO A 8 15.96 -34.69 -30.23
CA PRO A 8 15.79 -36.01 -30.84
C PRO A 8 16.55 -37.09 -30.06
N ASN A 9 15.88 -38.19 -29.77
CA ASN A 9 16.44 -39.39 -29.15
C ASN A 9 16.25 -40.58 -30.08
N THR A 10 17.25 -41.45 -30.21
CA THR A 10 17.13 -42.70 -30.95
C THR A 10 16.82 -43.83 -29.99
N VAL A 11 15.65 -44.43 -30.13
CA VAL A 11 15.26 -45.63 -29.38
C VAL A 11 15.54 -46.85 -30.25
N ARG A 12 16.38 -47.75 -29.74
CA ARG A 12 16.77 -48.99 -30.41
C ARG A 12 16.07 -50.18 -29.77
N PHE A 13 15.46 -51.04 -30.58
CA PHE A 13 14.97 -52.34 -30.16
C PHE A 13 15.52 -53.45 -31.06
N VAL A 14 15.88 -54.57 -30.45
CA VAL A 14 16.42 -55.74 -31.13
C VAL A 14 15.36 -56.82 -31.11
N VAL A 15 15.00 -57.31 -32.30
CA VAL A 15 14.12 -58.47 -32.46
C VAL A 15 15.01 -59.67 -32.72
N THR A 16 14.97 -60.64 -31.82
CA THR A 16 15.66 -61.93 -31.98
C THR A 16 14.67 -62.95 -32.51
N ALA A 17 15.07 -63.71 -33.54
CA ALA A 17 14.29 -64.81 -34.06
C ALA A 17 14.13 -65.92 -33.01
N GLU A 18 13.14 -66.79 -33.18
CA GLU A 18 12.81 -67.88 -32.23
C GLU A 18 13.99 -68.83 -31.97
N ASP A 19 14.87 -69.00 -32.97
CA ASP A 19 16.09 -69.81 -32.86
C ASP A 19 17.19 -69.18 -32.00
N GLY A 20 17.04 -67.93 -31.57
CA GLY A 20 17.99 -67.20 -30.74
C GLY A 20 19.25 -66.71 -31.48
N ILE A 21 19.38 -66.97 -32.78
CA ILE A 21 20.62 -66.71 -33.55
C ILE A 21 20.48 -65.44 -34.38
N ALA A 22 19.40 -65.31 -35.15
CA ALA A 22 19.21 -64.13 -35.98
C ALA A 22 18.67 -62.96 -35.16
N THR A 23 19.30 -61.78 -35.27
CA THR A 23 18.80 -60.55 -34.66
C THR A 23 18.64 -59.46 -35.72
N THR A 24 17.55 -58.71 -35.64
CA THR A 24 17.34 -57.50 -36.44
C THR A 24 17.18 -56.32 -35.51
N THR A 25 17.92 -55.26 -35.77
CA THR A 25 17.82 -54.01 -35.01
C THR A 25 16.90 -53.04 -35.74
N TYR A 26 16.00 -52.42 -35.00
CA TYR A 26 15.15 -51.34 -35.46
C TYR A 26 15.39 -50.09 -34.63
N GLU A 27 15.30 -48.94 -35.29
CA GLU A 27 15.46 -47.63 -34.66
C GLU A 27 14.23 -46.77 -34.90
N ARG A 28 13.79 -46.05 -33.85
CA ARG A 28 12.83 -44.96 -33.97
C ARG A 28 13.36 -43.70 -33.33
N THR A 29 13.15 -42.58 -34.01
CA THR A 29 13.40 -41.27 -33.43
C THR A 29 12.19 -40.84 -32.59
N VAL A 30 12.45 -40.49 -31.33
CA VAL A 30 11.50 -39.88 -30.40
C VAL A 30 12.02 -38.50 -30.05
N SER A 31 11.25 -37.44 -30.35
CA SER A 31 11.65 -36.07 -30.03
C SER A 31 10.97 -35.61 -28.75
N VAL A 32 11.77 -35.16 -27.77
CA VAL A 32 11.28 -34.54 -26.54
C VAL A 32 11.33 -33.03 -26.71
N ARG A 33 10.21 -32.34 -26.47
CA ARG A 33 10.11 -30.89 -26.64
C ARG A 33 11.10 -30.17 -25.72
N THR A 34 11.92 -29.27 -26.28
CA THR A 34 12.69 -28.29 -25.50
C THR A 34 11.75 -27.20 -25.00
N VAL A 35 11.71 -27.00 -23.68
CA VAL A 35 10.87 -26.00 -23.03
C VAL A 35 11.69 -24.77 -22.64
N SER A 36 11.12 -23.57 -22.79
CA SER A 36 11.81 -22.32 -22.43
C SER A 36 12.08 -22.24 -20.94
N SER A 37 13.27 -21.74 -20.57
CA SER A 37 13.67 -21.40 -19.20
C SER A 37 13.64 -19.91 -18.90
N ASN A 38 13.21 -19.08 -19.86
CA ASN A 38 13.21 -17.63 -19.71
C ASN A 38 12.11 -17.17 -18.72
N THR A 39 12.55 -16.57 -17.62
CA THR A 39 11.74 -16.02 -16.53
C THR A 39 11.76 -14.49 -16.45
N ASN A 40 12.32 -13.81 -17.46
CA ASN A 40 12.51 -12.37 -17.46
C ASN A 40 11.20 -11.59 -17.64
N LEU A 41 11.21 -10.37 -17.10
CA LEU A 41 10.23 -9.33 -17.38
C LEU A 41 10.79 -8.33 -18.38
N THR A 42 9.98 -7.91 -19.34
CA THR A 42 10.26 -6.73 -20.20
C THR A 42 9.82 -5.44 -19.53
N SER A 43 8.81 -5.49 -18.66
CA SER A 43 8.33 -4.36 -17.86
C SER A 43 7.63 -4.83 -16.60
N LEU A 44 7.69 -4.03 -15.54
CA LEU A 44 6.90 -4.20 -14.33
C LEU A 44 6.27 -2.85 -13.96
N VAL A 45 4.94 -2.80 -13.94
CA VAL A 45 4.19 -1.61 -13.50
C VAL A 45 3.53 -1.91 -12.16
N VAL A 46 3.75 -1.05 -11.17
CA VAL A 46 3.12 -1.12 -9.84
C VAL A 46 2.49 0.23 -9.52
N ALA A 47 1.22 0.24 -9.15
CA ALA A 47 0.46 1.46 -8.89
C ALA A 47 0.55 2.49 -10.04
N GLY A 48 0.49 2.01 -11.28
CA GLY A 48 0.56 2.84 -12.49
C GLY A 48 1.96 3.39 -12.83
N LYS A 49 3.01 3.01 -12.10
CA LYS A 49 4.40 3.43 -12.37
C LYS A 49 5.26 2.26 -12.82
N THR A 50 6.06 2.45 -13.86
CA THR A 50 7.09 1.50 -14.25
C THR A 50 8.19 1.47 -13.21
N VAL A 51 8.51 0.28 -12.72
CA VAL A 51 9.50 0.03 -11.66
C VAL A 51 10.43 -1.10 -12.07
N VAL A 52 11.59 -1.16 -11.43
CA VAL A 52 12.53 -2.27 -11.53
C VAL A 52 12.48 -3.13 -10.27
N SER A 53 12.98 -4.36 -10.35
CA SER A 53 13.11 -5.22 -9.17
C SER A 53 13.97 -4.55 -8.10
N GLY A 54 13.56 -4.62 -6.84
CA GLY A 54 14.17 -3.91 -5.70
C GLY A 54 13.82 -2.42 -5.62
N GLY A 55 13.04 -1.91 -6.59
CA GLY A 55 12.58 -0.52 -6.61
C GLY A 55 11.49 -0.23 -5.59
N SER A 56 11.06 1.03 -5.52
CA SER A 56 9.97 1.45 -4.66
C SER A 56 8.97 2.39 -5.34
N VAL A 57 7.73 2.39 -4.84
CA VAL A 57 6.67 3.31 -5.24
C VAL A 57 5.95 3.84 -4.01
N SER A 58 5.73 5.16 -3.97
CA SER A 58 4.87 5.79 -2.96
C SER A 58 3.43 5.91 -3.45
N VAL A 59 2.50 5.58 -2.57
CA VAL A 59 1.06 5.64 -2.80
C VAL A 59 0.36 6.49 -1.72
N PRO A 60 -0.81 7.09 -2.00
CA PRO A 60 -1.52 7.93 -1.04
C PRO A 60 -1.95 7.20 0.24
N ALA A 61 -2.13 7.95 1.32
CA ALA A 61 -2.69 7.44 2.57
C ALA A 61 -4.10 6.86 2.33
N GLY A 62 -4.38 5.70 2.93
CA GLY A 62 -5.61 4.94 2.78
C GLY A 62 -5.59 3.94 1.62
N THR A 63 -4.49 3.85 0.86
CA THR A 63 -4.33 2.80 -0.16
C THR A 63 -4.28 1.44 0.52
N THR A 64 -5.23 0.55 0.22
CA THR A 64 -5.31 -0.81 0.77
C THR A 64 -4.92 -1.89 -0.24
N ARG A 65 -4.85 -1.55 -1.53
CA ARG A 65 -4.46 -2.43 -2.63
C ARG A 65 -3.77 -1.63 -3.73
N VAL A 66 -2.81 -2.26 -4.42
CA VAL A 66 -2.22 -1.71 -5.64
C VAL A 66 -2.39 -2.69 -6.79
N GLU A 67 -2.49 -2.14 -7.99
CA GLU A 67 -2.43 -2.90 -9.23
C GLU A 67 -0.97 -3.21 -9.58
N VAL A 68 -0.75 -4.42 -10.10
CA VAL A 68 0.57 -4.94 -10.49
C VAL A 68 0.42 -5.57 -11.87
N ILE A 69 1.15 -5.04 -12.85
CA ILE A 69 1.09 -5.45 -14.25
C ILE A 69 2.51 -5.82 -14.71
N PRO A 70 2.92 -7.09 -14.57
CA PRO A 70 4.16 -7.58 -15.16
C PRO A 70 3.96 -7.92 -16.64
N THR A 71 4.94 -7.59 -17.46
CA THR A 71 5.01 -8.02 -18.87
C THR A 71 6.15 -9.02 -19.01
N LEU A 72 5.82 -10.27 -19.34
CA LEU A 72 6.80 -11.34 -19.48
C LEU A 72 7.54 -11.23 -20.82
N GLU A 73 8.83 -11.58 -20.82
CA GLU A 73 9.59 -11.74 -22.07
C GLU A 73 9.17 -13.04 -22.81
N SER A 74 8.97 -14.12 -22.06
CA SER A 74 8.49 -15.40 -22.58
C SER A 74 6.97 -15.49 -22.55
N LYS A 75 6.33 -15.72 -23.71
CA LYS A 75 4.87 -15.95 -23.81
C LYS A 75 4.40 -17.24 -23.17
N GLU A 76 5.31 -18.19 -22.93
CA GLU A 76 5.00 -19.48 -22.32
C GLU A 76 5.17 -19.47 -20.79
N ALA A 77 5.82 -18.44 -20.24
CA ALA A 77 5.97 -18.29 -18.80
C ALA A 77 4.65 -17.85 -18.15
N LYS A 78 4.55 -18.08 -16.84
CA LYS A 78 3.42 -17.67 -16.01
C LYS A 78 3.93 -16.86 -14.83
N PHE A 79 3.06 -16.08 -14.21
CA PHE A 79 3.41 -15.35 -13.00
C PHE A 79 2.32 -15.44 -11.93
N THR A 80 2.74 -15.21 -10.68
CA THR A 80 1.85 -14.97 -9.55
C THR A 80 2.25 -13.67 -8.85
N VAL A 81 1.30 -13.01 -8.20
CA VAL A 81 1.51 -11.77 -7.45
C VAL A 81 1.04 -11.95 -6.02
N THR A 82 1.86 -11.56 -5.05
CA THR A 82 1.51 -11.53 -3.64
C THR A 82 1.92 -10.20 -3.01
N GLY A 83 1.36 -9.90 -1.82
CA GLY A 83 1.67 -8.67 -1.09
C GLY A 83 1.12 -7.39 -1.72
N ASN A 84 0.16 -7.50 -2.65
CA ASN A 84 -0.46 -6.36 -3.34
C ASN A 84 -1.74 -5.82 -2.65
N THR A 85 -2.06 -6.30 -1.45
CA THR A 85 -3.27 -5.97 -0.67
C THR A 85 -2.95 -5.90 0.83
N GLY A 86 -3.85 -5.31 1.62
CA GLY A 86 -3.73 -5.28 3.09
C GLY A 86 -2.76 -4.22 3.60
N TYR A 87 -2.51 -3.19 2.81
CA TYR A 87 -1.54 -2.15 3.11
C TYR A 87 -1.95 -1.26 4.29
N LEU A 88 -0.95 -0.89 5.09
CA LEU A 88 -1.12 -0.02 6.26
C LEU A 88 -0.47 1.34 6.01
N ASN A 89 -1.08 2.40 6.55
CA ASN A 89 -0.55 3.76 6.38
C ASN A 89 0.78 3.94 7.11
N GLY A 90 1.68 4.71 6.51
CA GLY A 90 2.99 5.01 7.10
C GLY A 90 3.95 3.81 7.13
N THR A 91 3.58 2.68 6.51
CA THR A 91 4.44 1.50 6.41
C THR A 91 4.93 1.25 4.99
N THR A 92 6.08 0.59 4.92
CA THR A 92 6.57 -0.01 3.67
C THR A 92 6.11 -1.45 3.62
N ASN A 93 5.54 -1.84 2.49
CA ASN A 93 5.04 -3.17 2.25
C ASN A 93 5.70 -3.72 0.98
N THR A 94 5.81 -5.03 0.84
CA THR A 94 6.53 -5.63 -0.29
C THR A 94 5.56 -6.37 -1.20
N VAL A 95 5.53 -5.97 -2.46
CA VAL A 95 4.92 -6.74 -3.56
C VAL A 95 5.94 -7.73 -4.08
N THR A 96 5.52 -8.96 -4.29
CA THR A 96 6.34 -10.01 -4.89
C THR A 96 5.66 -10.53 -6.15
N VAL A 97 6.40 -10.55 -7.25
CA VAL A 97 6.01 -11.18 -8.51
C VAL A 97 6.93 -12.38 -8.73
N THR A 98 6.36 -13.57 -8.79
CA THR A 98 7.10 -14.81 -9.06
C THR A 98 6.80 -15.25 -10.48
N VAL A 99 7.83 -15.36 -11.32
CA VAL A 99 7.72 -15.82 -12.70
C VAL A 99 8.23 -17.26 -12.80
N THR A 100 7.43 -18.15 -13.36
CA THR A 100 7.77 -19.56 -13.58
C THR A 100 7.74 -19.87 -15.08
N ALA A 101 8.88 -20.33 -15.61
CA ALA A 101 8.99 -20.77 -16.99
C ALA A 101 8.53 -22.24 -17.15
N PRO A 102 8.17 -22.69 -18.37
CA PRO A 102 7.78 -24.07 -18.62
C PRO A 102 8.83 -25.13 -18.26
N SER A 103 10.12 -24.77 -18.24
CA SER A 103 11.19 -25.64 -17.75
C SER A 103 11.18 -25.87 -16.24
N GLY A 104 10.36 -25.12 -15.49
CA GLY A 104 10.38 -25.07 -14.03
C GLY A 104 11.36 -24.04 -13.45
N ALA A 105 12.09 -23.29 -14.28
CA ALA A 105 12.91 -22.17 -13.79
C ALA A 105 12.03 -21.09 -13.16
N VAL A 106 12.52 -20.47 -12.08
CA VAL A 106 11.78 -19.46 -11.30
C VAL A 106 12.64 -18.21 -11.12
N SER A 107 12.03 -17.04 -11.25
CA SER A 107 12.61 -15.76 -10.83
C SER A 107 11.62 -14.95 -10.00
N VAL A 108 12.14 -14.22 -9.03
CA VAL A 108 11.34 -13.43 -8.09
C VAL A 108 11.72 -11.96 -8.22
N TYR A 109 10.70 -11.14 -8.44
CA TYR A 109 10.81 -9.68 -8.58
C TYR A 109 10.08 -9.04 -7.42
N THR A 110 10.75 -8.15 -6.69
CA THR A 110 10.17 -7.49 -5.52
C THR A 110 10.09 -5.98 -5.73
N VAL A 111 9.04 -5.36 -5.18
CA VAL A 111 8.86 -3.91 -5.21
C VAL A 111 8.35 -3.45 -3.86
N SER A 112 8.98 -2.43 -3.29
CA SER A 112 8.51 -1.81 -2.05
C SER A 112 7.43 -0.77 -2.33
N VAL A 113 6.27 -0.93 -1.72
CA VAL A 113 5.16 0.02 -1.75
C VAL A 113 5.11 0.77 -0.43
N VAL A 114 5.36 2.07 -0.48
CA VAL A 114 5.35 2.96 0.70
C VAL A 114 4.02 3.70 0.73
N VAL A 115 3.17 3.41 1.71
CA VAL A 115 1.91 4.12 1.89
C VAL A 115 2.17 5.37 2.69
N ALA A 116 1.77 6.53 2.18
CA ALA A 116 1.89 7.77 2.92
C ALA A 116 1.15 7.69 4.26
N ALA A 117 1.74 8.30 5.30
CA ALA A 117 1.06 8.45 6.58
C ALA A 117 -0.13 9.42 6.42
N PRO A 118 -1.24 9.24 7.17
CA PRO A 118 -2.29 10.24 7.24
C PRO A 118 -1.75 11.55 7.80
N ALA A 119 -2.31 12.68 7.35
CA ALA A 119 -1.93 13.99 7.85
C ALA A 119 -2.16 14.12 9.36
N SER A 120 -1.21 14.73 10.05
CA SER A 120 -1.14 14.80 11.51
C SER A 120 -1.11 16.22 12.07
N ASP A 121 -1.30 17.24 11.23
CA ASP A 121 -1.28 18.64 11.67
C ASP A 121 -2.58 18.98 12.43
N THR A 122 -2.42 19.32 13.70
CA THR A 122 -3.50 19.68 14.63
C THR A 122 -3.50 21.17 14.97
N SER A 123 -2.75 21.98 14.23
CA SER A 123 -2.67 23.43 14.45
C SER A 123 -3.93 24.17 13.99
N LEU A 124 -4.27 25.25 14.69
CA LEU A 124 -5.30 26.19 14.24
C LEU A 124 -4.69 27.23 13.28
N SER A 125 -5.42 27.55 12.21
CA SER A 125 -5.19 28.72 11.37
C SER A 125 -6.00 29.94 11.83
N LEU A 126 -7.08 29.70 12.57
CA LEU A 126 -7.94 30.73 13.17
C LEU A 126 -8.49 30.24 14.49
N PHE A 127 -8.44 31.10 15.51
CA PHE A 127 -9.24 30.95 16.73
C PHE A 127 -9.77 32.32 17.14
N ASN A 128 -11.08 32.48 17.11
CA ASN A 128 -11.76 33.74 17.36
C ASN A 128 -12.92 33.55 18.36
N VAL A 129 -12.99 34.46 19.33
CA VAL A 129 -14.08 34.53 20.31
C VAL A 129 -14.62 35.97 20.31
N GLU A 130 -15.90 36.14 20.00
CA GLU A 130 -16.58 37.44 19.94
C GLU A 130 -15.87 38.49 19.06
N GLY A 131 -15.27 38.05 17.95
CA GLY A 131 -14.51 38.92 17.04
C GLY A 131 -13.05 39.11 17.43
N ILE A 132 -12.61 38.64 18.60
CA ILE A 132 -11.23 38.75 19.08
C ILE A 132 -10.44 37.51 18.68
N LEU A 133 -9.28 37.69 18.04
CA LEU A 133 -8.32 36.62 17.82
C LEU A 133 -7.67 36.22 19.14
N VAL A 134 -7.72 34.94 19.45
CA VAL A 134 -7.21 34.38 20.71
C VAL A 134 -6.20 33.28 20.43
N SER A 135 -5.29 33.07 21.38
CA SER A 135 -4.37 31.93 21.41
C SER A 135 -4.75 30.97 22.54
N ASP A 136 -4.15 29.78 22.55
CA ASP A 136 -4.29 28.88 23.69
C ASP A 136 -3.89 29.56 25.01
N GLY A 137 -4.67 29.32 26.06
CA GLY A 137 -4.49 29.93 27.38
C GLY A 137 -4.95 31.38 27.52
N SER A 138 -5.56 31.98 26.49
CA SER A 138 -6.07 33.35 26.59
C SER A 138 -7.17 33.47 27.66
N VAL A 139 -7.29 34.66 28.27
CA VAL A 139 -8.32 34.99 29.24
C VAL A 139 -9.15 36.16 28.72
N LEU A 140 -10.48 36.01 28.69
CA LEU A 140 -11.43 37.06 28.31
C LEU A 140 -12.40 37.32 29.46
N ASN A 141 -12.70 38.59 29.70
CA ASN A 141 -13.63 39.02 30.74
C ASN A 141 -14.89 39.58 30.10
N PHE A 142 -16.05 39.20 30.62
CA PHE A 142 -17.36 39.65 30.17
C PHE A 142 -18.22 40.11 31.35
N ALA A 143 -19.15 41.02 31.07
CA ALA A 143 -20.10 41.51 32.06
C ALA A 143 -21.09 40.42 32.50
N ALA A 144 -21.67 40.62 33.69
CA ALA A 144 -22.71 39.77 34.25
C ALA A 144 -23.87 39.53 33.26
N GLY A 145 -24.39 38.31 33.28
CA GLY A 145 -25.51 37.90 32.42
C GLY A 145 -25.11 37.45 31.01
N LYS A 146 -23.82 37.44 30.65
CA LYS A 146 -23.37 36.83 29.39
C LYS A 146 -23.47 35.31 29.50
N THR A 147 -24.39 34.70 28.74
CA THR A 147 -24.67 33.25 28.78
C THR A 147 -24.16 32.49 27.54
N THR A 148 -23.82 33.20 26.46
CA THR A 148 -23.39 32.61 25.18
C THR A 148 -22.27 33.40 24.51
N LEU A 149 -21.51 32.73 23.65
CA LEU A 149 -20.38 33.26 22.88
C LEU A 149 -20.48 32.90 21.40
N LYS A 150 -20.10 33.85 20.53
CA LYS A 150 -19.74 33.55 19.14
C LYS A 150 -18.30 33.06 19.09
N VAL A 151 -18.10 31.80 18.70
CA VAL A 151 -16.77 31.18 18.60
C VAL A 151 -16.58 30.63 17.20
N ALA A 152 -15.45 30.96 16.57
CA ALA A 152 -15.03 30.41 15.30
C ALA A 152 -13.60 29.87 15.42
N ALA A 153 -13.39 28.63 14.99
CA ALA A 153 -12.07 28.02 14.93
C ALA A 153 -11.90 27.29 13.60
N LYS A 154 -10.70 27.35 13.03
CA LYS A 154 -10.35 26.71 11.77
C LYS A 154 -9.01 26.01 11.92
N ALA A 155 -8.95 24.73 11.59
CA ALA A 155 -7.69 24.00 11.49
C ALA A 155 -6.84 24.52 10.32
N ARG A 156 -5.52 24.35 10.40
CA ARG A 156 -4.60 24.61 9.28
C ARG A 156 -4.73 23.51 8.23
N ASP A 157 -4.79 22.25 8.66
CA ASP A 157 -5.12 21.11 7.80
C ASP A 157 -6.62 21.08 7.50
N LEU A 158 -6.98 21.18 6.22
CA LEU A 158 -8.36 21.15 5.75
C LEU A 158 -9.03 19.78 5.92
N THR A 159 -8.25 18.73 6.16
CA THR A 159 -8.75 17.38 6.41
C THR A 159 -8.93 17.06 7.89
N ALA A 160 -8.52 17.97 8.79
CA ALA A 160 -8.70 17.83 10.23
C ALA A 160 -10.13 18.23 10.67
N ALA A 161 -10.64 17.55 11.69
CA ALA A 161 -11.91 17.87 12.33
C ALA A 161 -11.70 18.87 13.47
N VAL A 162 -12.62 19.83 13.61
CA VAL A 162 -12.62 20.82 14.71
C VAL A 162 -13.91 20.70 15.50
N THR A 163 -13.79 20.55 16.81
CA THR A 163 -14.93 20.56 17.74
C THR A 163 -14.77 21.70 18.74
N ILE A 164 -15.89 22.32 19.13
CA ILE A 164 -15.92 23.49 20.01
C ILE A 164 -16.94 23.25 21.12
N LEU A 165 -16.49 23.34 22.37
CA LEU A 165 -17.29 23.21 23.58
C LEU A 165 -17.26 24.51 24.39
N GLY A 166 -18.25 24.69 25.29
CA GLY A 166 -18.26 25.82 26.23
C GLY A 166 -18.68 27.17 25.65
N LYS A 167 -19.25 27.20 24.43
CA LYS A 167 -19.76 28.43 23.79
C LYS A 167 -21.11 28.93 24.35
N SER A 168 -21.76 28.18 25.24
CA SER A 168 -23.09 28.49 25.77
C SER A 168 -23.26 27.92 27.16
N GLY A 169 -24.25 28.42 27.91
CA GLY A 169 -24.49 28.00 29.29
C GLY A 169 -23.44 28.57 30.25
N LEU A 170 -22.87 29.74 29.91
CA LEU A 170 -21.93 30.42 30.79
C LEU A 170 -22.63 30.82 32.10
N VAL A 171 -21.94 30.62 33.20
CA VAL A 171 -22.36 31.00 34.55
C VAL A 171 -21.45 32.09 35.10
N ALA A 172 -21.89 32.78 36.16
CA ALA A 172 -21.03 33.73 36.86
C ALA A 172 -19.74 33.04 37.35
N GLY A 173 -18.60 33.71 37.22
CA GLY A 173 -17.27 33.17 37.53
C GLY A 173 -16.53 32.63 36.31
N VAL A 174 -15.66 31.64 36.56
CA VAL A 174 -14.74 31.07 35.56
C VAL A 174 -15.44 30.02 34.70
N ASN A 175 -15.38 30.20 33.38
CA ASN A 175 -15.87 29.26 32.38
C ASN A 175 -14.74 28.97 31.37
N TYR A 176 -14.93 27.95 30.53
CA TYR A 176 -13.93 27.56 29.53
C TYR A 176 -14.58 27.35 28.17
N VAL A 177 -13.95 27.91 27.13
CA VAL A 177 -14.16 27.49 25.75
C VAL A 177 -13.03 26.55 25.39
N VAL A 178 -13.39 25.35 24.94
CA VAL A 178 -12.43 24.30 24.58
C VAL A 178 -12.60 23.97 23.11
N VAL A 179 -11.52 24.09 22.35
CA VAL A 179 -11.46 23.71 20.93
C VAL A 179 -10.53 22.50 20.80
N THR A 180 -11.05 21.42 20.24
CA THR A 180 -10.24 20.24 19.93
C THR A 180 -10.10 20.11 18.43
N VAL A 181 -8.85 20.07 17.96
CA VAL A 181 -8.50 19.76 16.56
C VAL A 181 -8.00 18.33 16.50
N THR A 182 -8.64 17.51 15.67
CA THR A 182 -8.27 16.10 15.44
C THR A 182 -7.86 15.93 13.98
N ALA A 183 -6.60 15.62 13.75
CA ALA A 183 -6.05 15.37 12.42
C ALA A 183 -6.51 14.01 11.87
N LYS A 184 -6.36 13.79 10.56
CA LYS A 184 -6.72 12.53 9.90
C LYS A 184 -5.94 11.32 10.43
N SER A 185 -4.75 11.55 11.01
CA SER A 185 -3.97 10.53 11.70
C SER A 185 -4.57 10.06 13.03
N GLY A 186 -5.57 10.77 13.56
CA GLY A 186 -6.09 10.59 14.92
C GLY A 186 -5.36 11.42 15.99
N ALA A 187 -4.22 12.06 15.65
CA ALA A 187 -3.57 13.01 16.54
C ALA A 187 -4.53 14.16 16.88
N SER A 188 -4.52 14.60 18.14
CA SER A 188 -5.40 15.68 18.61
C SER A 188 -4.63 16.71 19.44
N SER A 189 -5.01 17.97 19.29
CA SER A 189 -4.58 19.07 20.15
C SER A 189 -5.78 19.82 20.70
N VAL A 190 -5.68 20.27 21.95
CA VAL A 190 -6.74 20.98 22.67
C VAL A 190 -6.27 22.40 22.92
N TYR A 191 -7.13 23.37 22.62
CA TYR A 191 -6.91 24.80 22.81
C TYR A 191 -7.99 25.32 23.75
N THR A 192 -7.60 25.99 24.82
CA THR A 192 -8.50 26.45 25.87
C THR A 192 -8.44 27.96 26.02
N VAL A 193 -9.60 28.58 26.16
CA VAL A 193 -9.73 30.00 26.51
C VAL A 193 -10.57 30.11 27.78
N THR A 194 -10.04 30.81 28.77
CA THR A 194 -10.73 31.09 30.02
C THR A 194 -11.66 32.29 29.84
N ILE A 195 -12.90 32.14 30.28
CA ILE A 195 -13.96 33.15 30.16
C ILE A 195 -14.43 33.49 31.56
N ASN A 196 -14.08 34.68 32.04
CA ASN A 196 -14.58 35.18 33.33
C ASN A 196 -15.85 36.00 33.09
N VAL A 197 -16.96 35.58 33.70
CA VAL A 197 -18.22 36.34 33.71
C VAL A 197 -18.35 36.99 35.07
N GLY A 198 -18.37 38.33 35.09
CA GLY A 198 -18.53 39.13 36.31
C GLY A 198 -19.93 39.12 36.90
#